data_AF-A0A285MDM8-F1
#
_entry.id   AF-A0A285MDM8-F1
#
_cell.length_a   1.000
_cell.length_b   1.000
_cell.length_c   1.000
_cell.angle_alpha   90.00
_cell.angle_beta   90.00
_cell.angle_gamma   90.00
#
_symmetry.space_group_name_H-M   'P 1'
#
loop_
_entity.id
_entity.type
_entity.pdbx_description
1 polymer ?
#
loop_
_entity_poly.entity_id
_entity_poly.type
_entity_poly.pdbx_seq_one_letter_code
_entity_poly.pdbx_strand_id
1 'polypeptide(L)'
;MKNIFWVTVLVSLLSCRNTNNQKMIPKFHEKELSFLHLRFGYDKTNNWIKKPENILMIHETFKKIGYNNLISKEDWESDWNWYLDVSKSPKNLIDSLELTFIEIEESPKYYKEFWGRRKSEGNDATVYKIVKEIKQIMNEGSDLEVNHEIINDTLAKLISYEFPERKLTPGEANSLLHYLIEIGLHESAYNLISGENSGFEEVNWNIDKDSVLKVLIKSELNPRPWFEDNTK
;
A
#
# COMPACT_ATOMS: atom_id res chain seq x y z
N MET A 1 53.58 25.22 -37.64
CA MET A 1 52.11 25.38 -37.49
C MET A 1 51.40 24.02 -37.53
N LYS A 2 51.67 23.12 -36.57
CA LYS A 2 50.96 21.82 -36.44
C LYS A 2 50.26 21.64 -35.09
N ASN A 3 50.41 22.59 -34.15
CA ASN A 3 49.87 22.47 -32.80
C ASN A 3 48.52 23.18 -32.59
N ILE A 4 48.11 24.09 -33.49
CA ILE A 4 46.80 24.77 -33.35
C ILE A 4 45.64 23.86 -33.72
N PHE A 5 45.80 22.98 -34.72
CA PHE A 5 44.72 22.10 -35.18
C PHE A 5 44.35 21.02 -34.15
N TRP A 6 45.33 20.54 -33.37
CA TRP A 6 45.07 19.58 -32.29
C TRP A 6 44.39 20.22 -31.08
N VAL A 7 44.71 21.49 -30.78
CA VAL A 7 44.07 22.23 -29.68
C VAL A 7 42.60 22.54 -30.00
N THR A 8 42.26 22.90 -31.24
CA THR A 8 40.85 23.08 -31.64
C THR A 8 40.07 21.77 -31.65
N VAL A 9 40.67 20.64 -32.06
CA VAL A 9 40.02 19.32 -32.00
C VAL A 9 39.78 18.88 -30.55
N LEU A 10 40.75 19.08 -29.64
CA LEU A 10 40.57 18.77 -28.21
C LEU A 10 39.53 19.66 -27.52
N VAL A 11 39.46 20.96 -27.87
CA VAL A 11 38.45 21.88 -27.31
C VAL A 11 37.04 21.55 -27.82
N SER A 12 36.90 21.04 -29.06
CA SER A 12 35.61 20.58 -29.58
C SER A 12 35.11 19.26 -28.96
N LEU A 13 36.02 18.42 -28.43
CA LEU A 13 35.67 17.21 -27.67
C LEU A 13 35.34 17.51 -26.20
N LEU A 14 35.75 18.68 -25.70
CA LEU A 14 35.42 19.19 -24.36
C LEU A 14 34.21 20.15 -24.36
N SER A 15 33.58 20.39 -25.52
CA SER A 15 32.25 21.00 -25.55
C SER A 15 31.27 20.00 -24.97
N CYS A 16 31.06 20.15 -23.66
CA CYS A 16 30.09 19.48 -22.83
C CYS A 16 28.84 19.13 -23.64
N ARG A 17 28.71 17.86 -24.00
CA ARG A 17 27.40 17.24 -24.20
C ARG A 17 26.71 17.43 -22.86
N ASN A 18 25.76 18.35 -22.82
CA ASN A 18 24.99 18.68 -21.64
C ASN A 18 24.20 17.42 -21.22
N THR A 19 24.82 16.54 -20.43
CA THR A 19 24.19 15.35 -19.85
C THR A 19 23.40 15.71 -18.60
N ASN A 20 22.66 16.82 -18.65
CA ASN A 20 21.71 17.23 -17.63
C ASN A 20 20.34 17.54 -18.23
N ASN A 21 19.96 16.81 -19.27
CA ASN A 21 18.54 16.55 -19.52
C ASN A 21 18.14 15.24 -18.83
N GLN A 22 18.49 15.07 -17.55
CA GLN A 22 17.57 14.33 -16.70
C GLN A 22 16.31 15.18 -16.70
N LYS A 23 15.30 14.76 -17.47
CA LYS A 23 13.95 15.34 -17.40
C LYS A 23 13.61 15.38 -15.91
N MET A 24 13.57 16.56 -15.31
CA MET A 24 13.12 16.68 -13.93
C MET A 24 11.69 16.16 -13.94
N ILE A 25 11.48 15.00 -13.35
CA ILE A 25 10.15 14.42 -13.25
C ILE A 25 9.37 15.37 -12.34
N PRO A 26 8.27 15.96 -12.84
CA PRO A 26 7.47 16.87 -12.05
C PRO A 26 6.93 16.10 -10.84
N LYS A 27 6.98 16.73 -9.67
CA LYS A 27 6.40 16.19 -8.44
C LYS A 27 5.09 16.87 -8.17
N PHE A 28 4.15 16.12 -7.63
CA PHE A 28 2.81 16.56 -7.32
C PHE A 28 2.48 16.37 -5.85
N HIS A 29 1.46 17.08 -5.41
CA HIS A 29 0.94 17.01 -4.06
C HIS A 29 0.36 15.61 -3.80
N GLU A 30 0.65 15.05 -2.64
CA GLU A 30 0.03 13.82 -2.18
C GLU A 30 -0.55 14.07 -0.79
N LYS A 31 -1.87 13.96 -0.67
CA LYS A 31 -2.56 14.11 0.61
C LYS A 31 -2.14 12.97 1.55
N GLU A 32 -1.73 13.35 2.76
CA GLU A 32 -1.40 12.39 3.81
C GLU A 32 -2.68 11.79 4.41
N LEU A 33 -3.12 10.64 3.86
CA LEU A 33 -4.22 9.87 4.45
C LEU A 33 -3.76 9.24 5.77
N SER A 34 -4.63 9.18 6.77
CA SER A 34 -4.27 8.72 8.12
C SER A 34 -3.69 7.31 8.15
N PHE A 35 -4.07 6.46 7.20
CA PHE A 35 -3.61 5.08 7.05
C PHE A 35 -2.48 4.90 6.01
N LEU A 36 -2.10 5.96 5.29
CA LEU A 36 -1.15 5.89 4.17
C LEU A 36 0.20 5.29 4.60
N HIS A 37 0.64 5.58 5.82
CA HIS A 37 1.87 5.05 6.41
C HIS A 37 1.94 3.51 6.41
N LEU A 38 0.80 2.81 6.50
CA LEU A 38 0.76 1.35 6.52
C LEU A 38 1.27 0.72 5.22
N ARG A 39 1.16 1.45 4.11
CA ARG A 39 1.69 1.03 2.80
C ARG A 39 3.21 0.88 2.83
N PHE A 40 3.89 1.69 3.62
CA PHE A 40 5.36 1.78 3.65
C PHE A 40 5.98 0.95 4.78
N GLY A 41 5.23 -0.04 5.28
CA GLY A 41 5.66 -0.95 6.33
C GLY A 41 5.28 -0.49 7.75
N TYR A 42 5.57 -1.37 8.70
CA TYR A 42 5.24 -1.14 10.11
C TYR A 42 6.26 -0.21 10.79
N ASP A 43 5.79 0.94 11.25
CA ASP A 43 6.56 1.84 12.12
C ASP A 43 6.12 1.66 13.59
N LYS A 44 7.02 1.10 14.41
CA LYS A 44 6.78 0.88 15.84
C LYS A 44 6.51 2.16 16.64
N THR A 45 6.93 3.33 16.14
CA THR A 45 6.70 4.62 16.79
C THR A 45 5.32 5.20 16.45
N ASN A 46 4.70 4.72 15.37
CA ASN A 46 3.38 5.13 14.98
C ASN A 46 2.31 4.47 15.88
N ASN A 47 1.60 5.30 16.65
CA ASN A 47 0.55 4.83 17.55
C ASN A 47 -0.82 4.75 16.89
N TRP A 48 -0.98 5.24 15.65
CA TRP A 48 -2.27 5.23 14.95
C TRP A 48 -2.79 3.80 14.80
N ILE A 49 -1.98 2.86 14.32
CA ILE A 49 -2.40 1.45 14.14
C ILE A 49 -2.53 0.66 15.46
N LYS A 50 -2.12 1.24 16.59
CA LYS A 50 -2.27 0.60 17.91
C LYS A 50 -3.61 0.92 18.55
N LYS A 51 -4.34 1.89 18.02
CA LYS A 51 -5.66 2.28 18.55
C LYS A 51 -6.72 1.25 18.19
N PRO A 52 -7.50 0.73 19.16
CA PRO A 52 -8.55 -0.26 18.90
C PRO A 52 -9.49 0.11 17.75
N GLU A 53 -9.93 1.38 17.71
CA GLU A 53 -10.84 1.89 16.68
C GLU A 53 -10.26 1.81 15.27
N ASN A 54 -8.96 2.05 15.11
CA ASN A 54 -8.30 2.00 13.81
C ASN A 54 -8.06 0.57 13.34
N ILE A 55 -7.68 -0.33 14.26
CA ILE A 55 -7.53 -1.76 13.97
C ILE A 55 -8.89 -2.33 13.52
N LEU A 56 -9.95 -1.98 14.24
CA LEU A 56 -11.30 -2.42 13.90
C LEU A 56 -11.79 -1.84 12.57
N MET A 57 -11.58 -0.55 12.32
CA MET A 57 -11.90 0.08 11.03
C MET A 57 -11.23 -0.64 9.86
N ILE A 58 -9.95 -0.99 9.99
CA ILE A 58 -9.22 -1.74 8.95
C ILE A 58 -9.81 -3.13 8.77
N HIS A 59 -10.06 -3.86 9.85
CA HIS A 59 -10.64 -5.19 9.79
C HIS A 59 -12.00 -5.20 9.07
N GLU A 60 -12.88 -4.27 9.41
CA GLU A 60 -14.22 -4.16 8.80
C GLU A 60 -14.13 -3.72 7.34
N THR A 61 -13.17 -2.86 7.02
CA THR A 61 -12.84 -2.51 5.63
C THR A 61 -12.37 -3.75 4.85
N PHE A 62 -11.54 -4.60 5.46
CA PHE A 62 -11.06 -5.84 4.85
C PHE A 62 -12.17 -6.89 4.70
N LYS A 63 -13.10 -7.00 5.67
CA LYS A 63 -14.29 -7.83 5.52
C LYS A 63 -15.16 -7.35 4.36
N LYS A 64 -15.38 -6.03 4.20
CA LYS A 64 -16.10 -5.45 3.06
C LYS A 64 -15.47 -5.81 1.71
N ILE A 65 -14.13 -5.81 1.64
CA ILE A 65 -13.41 -6.21 0.42
C ILE A 65 -13.48 -7.73 0.22
N GLY A 66 -13.47 -8.50 1.31
CA GLY A 66 -13.36 -9.94 1.33
C GLY A 66 -11.90 -10.35 1.53
N TYR A 67 -11.61 -11.07 2.62
CA TYR A 67 -10.24 -11.48 2.95
C TYR A 67 -9.58 -12.36 1.89
N ASN A 68 -10.35 -13.19 1.18
CA ASN A 68 -9.83 -14.02 0.08
C ASN A 68 -9.34 -13.19 -1.11
N ASN A 69 -9.80 -11.94 -1.26
CA ASN A 69 -9.30 -11.00 -2.28
C ASN A 69 -7.99 -10.32 -1.84
N LEU A 70 -7.67 -10.37 -0.54
CA LEU A 70 -6.49 -9.73 0.05
C LEU A 70 -5.35 -10.71 0.27
N ILE A 71 -5.68 -11.95 0.63
CA ILE A 71 -4.73 -13.01 0.96
C ILE A 71 -5.16 -14.25 0.19
N SER A 72 -4.32 -14.69 -0.75
CA SER A 72 -4.57 -15.91 -1.50
C SER A 72 -4.61 -17.12 -0.56
N LYS A 73 -5.32 -18.18 -0.97
CA LYS A 73 -5.34 -19.43 -0.20
C LYS A 73 -3.93 -20.01 -0.08
N GLU A 74 -3.15 -19.91 -1.15
CA GLU A 74 -1.76 -20.33 -1.21
C GLU A 74 -0.90 -19.59 -0.19
N ASP A 75 -1.02 -18.26 -0.09
CA ASP A 75 -0.30 -17.47 0.91
C ASP A 75 -0.75 -17.81 2.34
N TRP A 76 -2.05 -18.01 2.54
CA TRP A 76 -2.63 -18.33 3.86
C TRP A 76 -2.16 -19.69 4.40
N GLU A 77 -2.06 -20.68 3.52
CA GLU A 77 -1.63 -22.05 3.84
C GLU A 77 -0.11 -22.23 3.75
N SER A 78 0.63 -21.27 3.19
CA SER A 78 2.08 -21.32 3.06
C SER A 78 2.77 -21.51 4.41
N ASP A 79 3.66 -22.50 4.49
CA ASP A 79 4.52 -22.74 5.67
C ASP A 79 5.41 -21.54 6.01
N TRP A 80 5.67 -20.69 5.03
CA TRP A 80 6.44 -19.47 5.18
C TRP A 80 5.52 -18.24 5.13
N ASN A 81 5.52 -17.47 6.22
CA ASN A 81 4.88 -16.17 6.26
C ASN A 81 5.91 -15.11 5.85
N TRP A 82 5.88 -14.67 4.60
CA TRP A 82 6.84 -13.69 4.09
C TRP A 82 6.51 -12.26 4.53
N TYR A 83 5.27 -12.03 4.96
CA TYR A 83 4.78 -10.72 5.40
C TYR A 83 5.16 -10.41 6.85
N LEU A 84 5.36 -11.43 7.68
CA LEU A 84 5.69 -11.30 9.09
C LEU A 84 7.03 -11.99 9.36
N ASP A 85 7.89 -11.39 10.17
CA ASP A 85 9.15 -12.00 10.64
C ASP A 85 8.86 -13.12 11.68
N VAL A 86 8.08 -14.11 11.24
CA VAL A 86 7.57 -15.22 12.03
C VAL A 86 7.64 -16.48 11.17
N SER A 87 8.43 -17.46 11.61
CA SER A 87 8.62 -18.76 10.95
C SER A 87 7.42 -19.72 11.15
N LYS A 88 6.19 -19.24 10.94
CA LYS A 88 4.96 -20.03 11.02
C LYS A 88 4.02 -19.60 9.91
N SER A 89 3.29 -20.57 9.35
CA SER A 89 2.21 -20.24 8.41
C SER A 89 1.21 -19.25 9.02
N PRO A 90 0.61 -18.36 8.21
CA PRO A 90 -0.42 -17.43 8.68
C PRO A 90 -1.56 -18.15 9.43
N LYS A 91 -2.02 -19.28 8.89
CA LYS A 91 -3.01 -20.17 9.52
C LYS A 91 -2.61 -20.60 10.93
N ASN A 92 -1.42 -21.19 11.08
CA ASN A 92 -0.93 -21.67 12.38
C ASN A 92 -0.66 -20.53 13.36
N LEU A 93 -0.23 -19.37 12.86
CA LEU A 93 -0.06 -18.17 13.67
C LEU A 93 -1.38 -17.72 14.26
N ILE A 94 -2.44 -17.63 13.45
CA ILE A 94 -3.77 -17.19 13.89
C ILE A 94 -4.38 -18.18 14.88
N ASP A 95 -4.28 -19.49 14.62
CA ASP A 95 -4.71 -20.52 15.59
C ASP A 95 -3.95 -20.41 16.91
N SER A 96 -2.62 -20.25 16.86
CA SER A 96 -1.81 -20.10 18.07
C SER A 96 -2.17 -18.82 18.83
N LEU A 97 -2.41 -17.71 18.14
CA LEU A 97 -2.79 -16.45 18.75
C LEU A 97 -4.12 -16.60 19.50
N GLU A 98 -5.13 -17.20 18.89
CA GLU A 98 -6.42 -17.43 19.55
C GLU A 98 -6.26 -18.28 20.83
N LEU A 99 -5.58 -19.42 20.74
CA LEU A 99 -5.38 -20.34 21.87
C LEU A 99 -4.63 -19.66 23.02
N THR A 100 -3.55 -18.94 22.69
CA THR A 100 -2.65 -18.34 23.69
C THR A 100 -3.21 -17.11 24.37
N PHE A 101 -4.29 -16.50 23.85
CA PHE A 101 -4.99 -15.43 24.56
C PHE A 101 -5.72 -15.95 25.80
N ILE A 102 -6.22 -17.19 25.76
CA ILE A 102 -6.94 -17.82 26.88
C ILE A 102 -5.93 -18.31 27.93
N GLU A 103 -4.80 -18.88 27.50
CA GLU A 103 -3.81 -19.53 28.35
C GLU A 103 -2.46 -18.78 28.36
N ILE A 104 -2.50 -17.45 28.53
CA ILE A 104 -1.29 -16.60 28.40
C ILE A 104 -0.14 -17.07 29.29
N GLU A 105 -0.41 -17.44 30.56
CA GLU A 105 0.64 -17.82 31.52
C GLU A 105 1.35 -19.14 31.17
N GLU A 106 0.72 -20.02 30.39
CA GLU A 106 1.30 -21.29 29.94
C GLU A 106 1.88 -21.19 28.52
N SER A 107 1.63 -20.06 27.85
CA SER A 107 2.02 -19.85 26.46
C SER A 107 3.54 -19.69 26.25
N PRO A 108 4.06 -20.03 25.06
CA PRO A 108 5.44 -19.73 24.70
C PRO A 108 5.77 -18.23 24.79
N LYS A 109 7.05 -17.91 25.06
CA LYS A 109 7.55 -16.53 25.28
C LYS A 109 7.04 -15.52 24.24
N TYR A 110 7.09 -15.87 22.96
CA TYR A 110 6.63 -15.01 21.87
C TYR A 110 5.18 -14.54 22.07
N TYR A 111 4.26 -15.46 22.38
CA TYR A 111 2.84 -15.14 22.53
C TYR A 111 2.54 -14.36 23.80
N LYS A 112 3.24 -14.67 24.90
CA LYS A 112 3.22 -13.86 26.11
C LYS A 112 3.60 -12.41 25.86
N GLU A 113 4.70 -12.21 25.13
CA GLU A 113 5.17 -10.86 24.78
C GLU A 113 4.23 -10.17 23.80
N PHE A 114 3.68 -10.89 22.82
CA PHE A 114 2.68 -10.35 21.90
C PHE A 114 1.46 -9.84 22.66
N TRP A 115 0.80 -10.69 23.46
CA TRP A 115 -0.40 -10.31 24.20
C TRP A 115 -0.11 -9.28 25.30
N GLY A 116 1.05 -9.37 25.96
CA GLY A 116 1.51 -8.34 26.89
C GLY A 116 1.61 -6.95 26.24
N ARG A 117 2.14 -6.86 25.02
CA ARG A 117 2.18 -5.60 24.25
C ARG A 117 0.77 -5.10 23.92
N ARG A 118 -0.10 -5.96 23.39
CA ARG A 118 -1.48 -5.59 23.05
C ARG A 118 -2.26 -5.07 24.27
N LYS A 119 -2.06 -5.71 25.42
CA LYS A 119 -2.64 -5.28 26.70
C LYS A 119 -2.10 -3.93 27.15
N SER A 120 -0.79 -3.71 27.02
CA SER A 120 -0.17 -2.42 27.35
C SER A 120 -0.61 -1.28 26.43
N GLU A 121 -1.00 -1.61 25.19
CA GLU A 121 -1.55 -0.69 24.20
C GLU A 121 -3.07 -0.51 24.33
N GLY A 122 -3.73 -1.29 25.21
CA GLY A 122 -5.18 -1.23 25.42
C GLY A 122 -6.01 -1.77 24.25
N ASN A 123 -5.44 -2.65 23.42
CA ASN A 123 -6.07 -3.16 22.20
C ASN A 123 -6.20 -4.69 22.15
N ASP A 124 -5.86 -5.38 23.24
CA ASP A 124 -5.87 -6.84 23.36
C ASP A 124 -7.24 -7.47 23.05
N ALA A 125 -8.32 -6.96 23.64
CA ALA A 125 -9.66 -7.48 23.38
C ALA A 125 -10.10 -7.33 21.91
N THR A 126 -9.78 -6.18 21.29
CA THR A 126 -10.08 -5.91 19.88
C THR A 126 -9.27 -6.81 18.97
N VAL A 127 -7.97 -6.96 19.22
CA VAL A 127 -7.10 -7.84 18.43
C VAL A 127 -7.53 -9.30 18.59
N TYR A 128 -7.90 -9.73 19.80
CA TYR A 128 -8.41 -11.08 20.02
C TYR A 128 -9.70 -11.35 19.23
N LYS A 129 -10.67 -10.42 19.29
CA LYS A 129 -11.90 -10.52 18.48
C LYS A 129 -11.58 -10.68 16.99
N ILE A 130 -10.68 -9.86 16.46
CA ILE A 130 -10.28 -9.88 15.05
C ILE A 130 -9.56 -11.18 14.68
N VAL A 131 -8.68 -11.70 15.53
CA VAL A 131 -8.01 -13.00 15.32
C VAL A 131 -9.05 -14.12 15.18
N LYS A 132 -10.10 -14.12 16.03
CA LYS A 132 -11.20 -15.08 15.92
C LYS A 132 -11.98 -14.92 14.61
N GLU A 133 -12.34 -13.70 14.24
CA GLU A 133 -13.09 -13.45 13.00
C GLU A 133 -12.27 -13.85 11.76
N ILE A 134 -10.98 -13.52 11.72
CA ILE A 134 -10.08 -13.94 10.64
C ILE A 134 -10.05 -15.47 10.54
N LYS A 135 -9.94 -16.18 11.68
CA LYS A 135 -9.99 -17.65 11.68
C LYS A 135 -11.31 -18.17 11.12
N GLN A 136 -12.45 -17.65 11.58
CA GLN A 136 -13.77 -18.06 11.11
C GLN A 136 -13.93 -17.84 9.60
N ILE A 137 -13.45 -16.70 9.08
CA ILE A 137 -13.52 -16.39 7.65
C ILE A 137 -12.57 -17.30 6.85
N MET A 138 -11.28 -17.34 7.22
CA MET A 138 -10.23 -17.95 6.40
C MET A 138 -10.11 -19.47 6.58
N ASN A 139 -10.37 -20.01 7.78
CA ASN A 139 -10.26 -21.45 8.05
C ASN A 139 -11.60 -22.17 7.94
N GLU A 140 -12.69 -21.51 8.33
CA GLU A 140 -14.02 -22.14 8.44
C GLU A 140 -14.95 -21.72 7.28
N GLY A 141 -14.56 -20.73 6.48
CA GLY A 141 -15.35 -20.24 5.35
C GLY A 141 -16.61 -19.48 5.78
N SER A 142 -16.62 -18.94 6.99
CA SER A 142 -17.77 -18.20 7.53
C SER A 142 -17.92 -16.85 6.84
N ASP A 143 -19.15 -16.51 6.47
CA ASP A 143 -19.52 -15.17 6.03
C ASP A 143 -19.99 -14.35 7.24
N LEU A 144 -19.14 -13.42 7.68
CA LEU A 144 -19.41 -12.59 8.86
C LEU A 144 -19.93 -11.22 8.42
N GLU A 145 -20.93 -10.71 9.15
CA GLU A 145 -21.51 -9.40 8.87
C GLU A 145 -20.46 -8.29 8.96
N VAL A 146 -20.51 -7.38 7.99
CA VAL A 146 -19.68 -6.18 7.93
C VAL A 146 -20.39 -5.07 8.70
N ASN A 147 -19.68 -4.46 9.66
CA ASN A 147 -20.16 -3.25 10.29
C ASN A 147 -19.85 -2.03 9.40
N HIS A 148 -20.86 -1.61 8.63
CA HIS A 148 -20.75 -0.49 7.70
C HIS A 148 -20.56 0.89 8.36
N GLU A 149 -20.75 1.05 9.67
CA GLU A 149 -20.57 2.34 10.35
C GLU A 149 -19.09 2.69 10.58
N ILE A 150 -18.22 1.68 10.52
CA ILE A 150 -16.82 1.81 10.91
C ILE A 150 -15.85 1.47 9.79
N ILE A 151 -16.34 1.24 8.57
CA ILE A 151 -15.48 1.04 7.39
C ILE A 151 -14.81 2.35 6.98
N ASN A 152 -13.67 2.22 6.29
CA ASN A 152 -13.02 3.33 5.60
C ASN A 152 -13.24 3.20 4.09
N ASP A 153 -14.20 3.95 3.54
CA ASP A 153 -14.54 3.86 2.12
C ASP A 153 -13.40 4.27 1.19
N THR A 154 -12.54 5.21 1.60
CA THR A 154 -11.35 5.59 0.83
C THR A 154 -10.37 4.44 0.76
N LEU A 155 -10.05 3.80 1.89
CA LEU A 155 -9.18 2.62 1.93
C LEU A 155 -9.79 1.47 1.12
N ALA A 156 -11.09 1.21 1.28
CA ALA A 156 -11.80 0.17 0.53
C ALA A 156 -11.65 0.37 -0.98
N LYS A 157 -11.90 1.61 -1.44
CA LYS A 157 -11.83 1.95 -2.85
C LYS A 157 -10.40 1.84 -3.39
N LEU A 158 -9.40 2.38 -2.67
CA LEU A 158 -8.00 2.28 -3.08
C LEU A 158 -7.53 0.82 -3.23
N ILE A 159 -7.82 -0.03 -2.25
CA ILE A 159 -7.43 -1.45 -2.29
C ILE A 159 -8.12 -2.19 -3.44
N SER A 160 -9.41 -1.90 -3.70
CA SER A 160 -10.16 -2.56 -4.78
C SER A 160 -9.58 -2.32 -6.19
N TYR A 161 -8.83 -1.24 -6.37
CA TYR A 161 -8.12 -0.95 -7.62
C TYR A 161 -6.69 -1.51 -7.67
N GLU A 162 -6.09 -1.76 -6.51
CA GLU A 162 -4.72 -2.25 -6.41
C GLU A 162 -4.64 -3.78 -6.50
N PHE A 163 -5.62 -4.48 -5.92
CA PHE A 163 -5.68 -5.94 -5.93
C PHE A 163 -6.94 -6.46 -6.64
N PRO A 164 -7.18 -6.09 -7.92
CA PRO A 164 -8.29 -6.67 -8.65
C PRO A 164 -7.92 -8.08 -9.11
N GLU A 165 -8.86 -9.03 -9.00
CA GLU A 165 -8.71 -10.39 -9.55
C GLU A 165 -8.63 -10.42 -11.10
N ARG A 166 -8.77 -9.25 -11.75
CA ARG A 166 -8.77 -9.07 -13.20
C ARG A 166 -8.11 -7.77 -13.60
N LYS A 167 -7.75 -7.64 -14.88
CA LYS A 167 -7.37 -6.35 -15.46
C LYS A 167 -8.51 -5.34 -15.30
N LEU A 168 -8.14 -4.11 -14.95
CA LEU A 168 -9.09 -2.99 -14.91
C LEU A 168 -9.53 -2.65 -16.34
N THR A 169 -10.81 -2.35 -16.50
CA THR A 169 -11.31 -1.80 -17.75
C THR A 169 -10.83 -0.35 -17.90
N PRO A 170 -10.76 0.19 -19.13
CA PRO A 170 -10.51 1.61 -19.35
C PRO A 170 -11.43 2.50 -18.51
N GLY A 171 -12.73 2.19 -18.42
CA GLY A 171 -13.67 2.98 -17.61
C GLY A 171 -13.31 3.02 -16.12
N GLU A 172 -12.88 1.89 -15.57
CA GLU A 172 -12.46 1.79 -14.17
C GLU A 172 -11.17 2.54 -13.88
N ALA A 173 -10.18 2.43 -14.77
CA ALA A 173 -8.93 3.15 -14.63
C ALA A 173 -9.16 4.68 -14.70
N ASN A 174 -10.00 5.15 -15.63
CA ASN A 174 -10.37 6.57 -15.69
C ASN A 174 -11.14 7.02 -14.42
N SER A 175 -12.03 6.18 -13.89
CA SER A 175 -12.73 6.44 -12.63
C SER A 175 -11.76 6.53 -11.44
N LEU A 176 -10.77 5.64 -11.37
CA LEU A 176 -9.70 5.70 -10.39
C LEU A 176 -8.91 7.00 -10.52
N LEU A 177 -8.49 7.38 -11.73
CA LEU A 177 -7.73 8.61 -11.96
C LEU A 177 -8.49 9.85 -11.47
N HIS A 178 -9.77 9.96 -11.81
CA HIS A 178 -10.63 11.03 -11.30
C HIS A 178 -10.73 11.01 -9.78
N TYR A 179 -10.93 9.83 -9.21
CA TYR A 179 -11.04 9.67 -7.76
C TYR A 179 -9.77 10.12 -7.05
N LEU A 180 -8.59 9.74 -7.53
CA LEU A 180 -7.30 10.13 -6.95
C LEU A 180 -7.12 11.65 -6.94
N ILE A 181 -7.45 12.33 -8.04
CA ILE A 181 -7.42 13.79 -8.13
C ILE A 181 -8.40 14.41 -7.14
N GLU A 182 -9.63 13.90 -7.08
CA GLU A 182 -10.68 14.40 -6.19
C GLU A 182 -10.27 14.35 -4.71
N ILE A 183 -9.63 13.26 -4.28
CA ILE A 183 -9.23 13.09 -2.88
C ILE A 183 -7.87 13.70 -2.54
N GLY A 184 -7.15 14.30 -3.50
CA GLY A 184 -5.88 14.97 -3.27
C GLY A 184 -4.62 14.08 -3.40
N LEU A 185 -4.72 12.91 -4.02
CA LEU A 185 -3.58 12.03 -4.31
C LEU A 185 -3.02 12.29 -5.73
N HIS A 186 -2.40 13.46 -5.93
CA HIS A 186 -2.04 13.93 -7.28
C HIS A 186 -0.76 13.28 -7.79
N GLU A 187 0.17 12.87 -6.92
CA GLU A 187 1.33 12.09 -7.34
C GLU A 187 0.91 10.69 -7.78
N SER A 188 0.04 10.04 -7.00
CA SER A 188 -0.56 8.77 -7.41
C SER A 188 -1.25 8.89 -8.78
N ALA A 189 -2.06 9.93 -8.99
CA ALA A 189 -2.72 10.19 -10.27
C ALA A 189 -1.72 10.40 -11.42
N TYR A 190 -0.62 11.14 -11.17
CA TYR A 190 0.45 11.31 -12.14
C TYR A 190 1.08 9.98 -12.52
N ASN A 191 1.44 9.14 -11.55
CA ASN A 191 2.10 7.85 -11.79
C ASN A 191 1.26 6.90 -12.66
N LEU A 192 -0.08 6.96 -12.52
CA LEU A 192 -0.97 6.18 -13.38
C LEU A 192 -0.93 6.64 -14.84
N ILE A 193 -1.13 7.95 -15.08
CA ILE A 193 -1.27 8.50 -16.44
C ILE A 193 0.08 8.70 -17.14
N SER A 194 1.18 8.77 -16.38
CA SER A 194 2.51 8.97 -16.92
C SER A 194 3.10 7.70 -17.53
N GLY A 195 2.55 6.53 -17.18
CA GLY A 195 3.13 5.21 -17.46
C GLY A 195 4.23 4.82 -16.47
N GLU A 196 4.40 5.56 -15.38
CA GLU A 196 5.39 5.26 -14.32
C GLU A 196 4.90 4.13 -13.40
N ASN A 197 3.62 3.74 -13.49
CA ASN A 197 3.11 2.51 -12.88
C ASN A 197 2.80 1.45 -13.95
N SER A 198 3.64 0.42 -14.04
CA SER A 198 3.52 -0.68 -15.00
C SER A 198 2.19 -1.44 -14.94
N GLY A 199 1.49 -1.43 -13.80
CA GLY A 199 0.15 -2.01 -13.68
C GLY A 199 -0.89 -1.32 -14.56
N PHE A 200 -0.60 -0.11 -15.04
CA PHE A 200 -1.51 0.74 -15.81
C PHE A 200 -0.96 1.10 -17.20
N GLU A 201 0.17 0.53 -17.62
CA GLU A 201 0.83 0.86 -18.89
C GLU A 201 -0.08 0.58 -20.12
N GLU A 202 -0.87 -0.50 -20.06
CA GLU A 202 -1.78 -0.91 -21.15
C GLU A 202 -3.16 -0.22 -21.10
N VAL A 203 -3.39 0.70 -20.16
CA VAL A 203 -4.70 1.37 -20.02
C VAL A 203 -4.89 2.37 -21.16
N ASN A 204 -5.99 2.21 -21.90
CA ASN A 204 -6.45 3.22 -22.83
C ASN A 204 -7.20 4.34 -22.07
N TRP A 205 -6.51 5.45 -21.81
CA TRP A 205 -7.07 6.59 -21.12
C TRP A 205 -8.07 7.33 -22.01
N ASN A 206 -9.26 7.61 -21.48
CA ASN A 206 -10.29 8.38 -22.19
C ASN A 206 -10.07 9.89 -22.02
N ILE A 207 -8.99 10.27 -21.32
CA ILE A 207 -8.64 11.63 -20.95
C ILE A 207 -7.23 11.89 -21.46
N ASP A 208 -7.08 13.07 -22.06
CA ASP A 208 -5.79 13.55 -22.52
C ASP A 208 -4.85 13.85 -21.34
N LYS A 209 -3.62 13.34 -21.41
CA LYS A 209 -2.61 13.51 -20.36
C LYS A 209 -2.35 14.98 -20.04
N ASP A 210 -2.27 15.85 -21.06
CA ASP A 210 -2.01 17.28 -20.83
C ASP A 210 -3.17 17.97 -20.09
N SER A 211 -4.40 17.51 -20.31
CA SER A 211 -5.57 17.97 -19.54
C SER A 211 -5.49 17.58 -18.06
N VAL A 212 -5.02 16.37 -17.76
CA VAL A 212 -4.80 15.90 -16.38
C VAL A 212 -3.69 16.72 -15.72
N LEU A 213 -2.55 16.90 -16.38
CA LEU A 213 -1.41 17.64 -15.84
C LEU A 213 -1.74 19.09 -15.45
N LYS A 214 -2.76 19.71 -16.07
CA LYS A 214 -3.23 21.06 -15.72
C LYS A 214 -3.98 21.13 -14.40
N VAL A 215 -4.60 20.03 -13.97
CA VAL A 215 -5.37 19.98 -12.71
C VAL A 215 -4.57 19.40 -11.54
N LEU A 216 -3.43 18.76 -11.81
CA LEU A 216 -2.53 18.30 -10.76
C LEU A 216 -1.83 19.48 -10.07
N ILE A 217 -1.64 19.38 -8.75
CA ILE A 217 -1.06 20.43 -7.91
C ILE A 217 0.40 20.05 -7.76
N LYS A 218 1.31 20.94 -8.16
CA LYS A 218 2.75 20.70 -8.04
C LYS A 218 3.19 20.75 -6.58
N SER A 219 4.23 19.98 -6.26
CA SER A 219 4.86 19.95 -4.94
C SER A 219 6.37 20.06 -5.08
N GLU A 220 7.01 20.71 -4.11
CA GLU A 220 8.47 20.71 -3.98
C GLU A 220 8.97 19.54 -3.11
N LEU A 221 8.07 18.90 -2.37
CA LEU A 221 8.37 17.75 -1.52
C LEU A 221 8.49 16.47 -2.35
N ASN A 222 9.18 15.46 -1.80
CA ASN A 222 9.11 14.09 -2.31
C ASN A 222 7.90 13.39 -1.68
N PRO A 223 6.75 13.29 -2.38
CA PRO A 223 5.60 12.57 -1.86
C PRO A 223 5.90 11.08 -1.72
N ARG A 224 5.13 10.40 -0.87
CA ARG A 224 5.04 8.95 -0.84
C ARG A 224 3.67 8.56 -1.39
N PRO A 225 3.54 8.38 -2.72
CA PRO A 225 2.26 8.13 -3.35
C PRO A 225 1.68 6.77 -2.93
N TRP A 226 0.34 6.66 -2.97
CA TRP A 226 -0.31 5.36 -2.97
C TRP A 226 0.09 4.57 -4.21
N PHE A 227 -0.17 5.06 -5.42
CA PHE A 227 0.29 4.36 -6.63
C PHE A 227 1.72 4.80 -6.97
N GLU A 228 2.71 4.01 -6.56
CA GLU A 228 4.14 4.31 -6.76
C GLU A 228 4.58 4.16 -8.21
N ASP A 229 5.64 4.88 -8.57
CA ASP A 229 6.43 4.60 -9.76
C ASP A 229 7.23 3.31 -9.53
N ASN A 230 6.99 2.30 -10.37
CA ASN A 230 7.66 1.01 -10.30
C ASN A 230 8.46 0.68 -11.58
N THR A 231 8.73 1.70 -12.41
CA THR A 231 9.50 1.58 -13.66
C THR A 231 10.97 1.96 -13.51
N LYS A 232 11.39 2.41 -12.32
CA LYS A 232 12.75 2.85 -11.98
C LYS A 232 13.58 1.80 -11.27
#